data_AF-A0A4V2MNF7-F1
#
_entry.id   AF-A0A4V2MNF7-F1
#
_cell.length_a   1.000
_cell.length_b   1.000
_cell.length_c   1.000
_cell.angle_alpha   90.00
_cell.angle_beta   90.00
_cell.angle_gamma   90.00
#
_symmetry.space_group_name_H-M   'P 1'
#
loop_
_entity.id
_entity.type
_entity.pdbx_description
1 polymer ?
#
loop_
_entity_poly.entity_id
_entity_poly.type
_entity_poly.pdbx_seq_one_letter_code
_entity_poly.pdbx_strand_id
1 'polypeptide(L)' 'MQQDLKKIEALYAEKSGYTDEEFEDLLKNRNLAWMKILPEIMNKQTAFIAVGAGHLIDQWGLINLLRKSGYTVKPINTN' A
#
# COMPACT_ATOMS: atom_id res chain seq x y z
N MET A 1 6.47 6.98 -18.34
CA MET A 1 6.90 6.80 -16.94
C MET A 1 6.52 5.39 -16.53
N GLN A 2 7.47 4.50 -16.29
CA GLN A 2 7.18 3.07 -16.02
C GLN A 2 6.80 2.91 -14.54
N GLN A 3 5.64 2.28 -14.26
CA GLN A 3 5.24 1.91 -12.92
C GLN A 3 6.05 0.69 -12.46
N ASP A 4 7.10 0.91 -11.66
CA ASP A 4 8.02 -0.13 -11.19
C ASP A 4 8.01 -0.21 -9.66
N LEU A 5 7.10 -1.04 -9.12
CA LEU A 5 6.96 -1.20 -7.67
C LEU A 5 8.23 -1.77 -7.01
N LYS A 6 9.05 -2.54 -7.74
CA LYS A 6 10.30 -3.09 -7.20
C LYS A 6 11.35 -2.01 -7.00
N LYS A 7 11.45 -1.07 -7.93
CA LYS A 7 12.33 0.09 -7.76
C LYS A 7 11.88 0.96 -6.58
N ILE A 8 10.57 1.15 -6.42
CA ILE A 8 10.03 1.89 -5.29
C ILE A 8 10.36 1.16 -3.98
N GLU A 9 10.13 -0.15 -3.92
CA GLU A 9 10.50 -0.96 -2.75
C GLU A 9 11.99 -0.83 -2.40
N ALA A 10 12.88 -0.90 -3.39
CA ALA A 10 14.32 -0.71 -3.20
C ALA A 10 14.67 0.69 -2.66
N LEU A 11 14.03 1.75 -3.17
CA LEU A 11 14.24 3.12 -2.67
C LEU A 11 13.86 3.26 -1.20
N TYR A 12 12.80 2.57 -0.77
CA TYR A 12 12.36 2.59 0.63
C TYR A 12 13.24 1.69 1.51
N ALA A 13 13.91 0.68 0.96
CA ALA A 13 14.81 -0.21 1.72
C ALA A 13 16.04 0.50 2.29
N GLU A 14 16.50 1.59 1.68
CA GLU A 14 17.65 2.37 2.14
C GLU A 14 17.36 3.18 3.42
N LYS A 15 16.10 3.23 3.88
CA LYS A 15 15.63 3.88 5.13
C LYS A 15 16.26 5.25 5.42
N SER A 16 16.58 6.03 4.38
CA SER A 16 17.44 7.20 4.51
C SER A 16 16.82 8.25 5.44
N GLY A 17 17.38 8.41 6.64
CA GLY A 17 16.99 9.44 7.61
C GLY A 17 15.85 9.06 8.56
N TYR A 18 15.43 7.79 8.60
CA TYR A 18 14.43 7.29 9.55
C TYR A 18 15.03 6.21 10.46
N THR A 19 14.58 6.20 11.71
CA THR A 19 14.72 5.04 12.59
C THR A 19 13.83 3.90 12.12
N ASP A 20 14.11 2.68 12.59
CA ASP A 20 13.29 1.51 12.28
C ASP A 20 11.84 1.68 12.74
N GLU A 21 11.63 2.29 13.91
CA GLU A 21 10.30 2.57 14.47
C GLU A 21 9.53 3.58 13.61
N GLU A 22 10.14 4.70 13.24
CA GLU A 22 9.51 5.68 12.35
C GLU A 22 9.16 5.08 10.98
N PHE A 23 10.00 4.19 10.48
CA PHE A 23 9.76 3.49 9.22
C PHE A 23 8.63 2.46 9.34
N GLU A 24 8.53 1.75 10.47
CA GLU A 24 7.41 0.88 10.78
C GLU A 24 6.10 1.65 10.87
N ASP A 25 6.11 2.82 11.50
CA ASP A 25 4.95 3.70 11.56
C ASP A 25 4.54 4.21 10.18
N LEU A 26 5.51 4.65 9.38
CA LEU A 26 5.30 5.20 8.05
C LEU A 26 4.69 4.19 7.08
N LEU A 27 5.13 2.94 7.10
CA LEU A 27 4.69 1.93 6.13
C LEU A 27 3.68 0.94 6.72
N LYS A 28 4.01 0.28 7.82
CA LYS A 28 3.17 -0.79 8.38
C LYS A 28 1.98 -0.22 9.13
N ASN A 29 2.19 0.56 10.19
CA ASN A 29 1.08 0.96 11.06
C ASN A 29 0.10 1.87 10.33
N ARG A 30 0.58 2.75 9.46
CA ARG A 30 -0.27 3.56 8.57
C ARG A 30 -1.13 2.70 7.63
N ASN A 31 -0.57 1.67 6.98
CA ASN A 31 -1.37 0.79 6.11
C ASN A 31 -2.35 -0.09 6.89
N LEU A 32 -1.98 -0.54 8.08
CA LEU A 32 -2.90 -1.25 8.97
C LEU A 32 -4.06 -0.36 9.41
N ALA A 33 -3.82 0.94 9.64
CA ALA A 33 -4.88 1.90 9.92
C ALA A 33 -5.84 2.06 8.73
N TRP A 34 -5.32 2.17 7.51
CA TRP A 34 -6.15 2.16 6.28
C TRP A 34 -7.03 0.91 6.20
N MET A 35 -6.48 -0.27 6.47
CA MET A 35 -7.22 -1.53 6.41
C MET A 35 -8.36 -1.66 7.44
N LYS A 36 -8.39 -0.82 8.48
CA LYS A 36 -9.54 -0.76 9.41
C LYS A 36 -10.74 -0.04 8.80
N ILE A 37 -10.52 0.80 7.79
CA ILE A 37 -11.53 1.73 7.25
C ILE A 37 -11.94 1.32 5.82
N LEU A 38 -10.97 0.89 5.00
CA LEU A 38 -11.21 0.58 3.59
C LEU A 38 -12.29 -0.49 3.35
N PRO A 39 -12.32 -1.63 4.08
CA PRO A 39 -13.34 -2.67 3.84
C PRO A 39 -14.78 -2.14 3.97
N GLU A 40 -15.03 -1.28 4.96
CA GLU A 40 -16.36 -0.70 5.16
C GLU A 40 -16.74 0.22 3.99
N ILE A 41 -15.83 1.10 3.56
CA ILE A 41 -16.07 2.02 2.43
C ILE A 41 -16.32 1.24 1.14
N MET A 42 -15.47 0.25 0.83
CA MET A 42 -15.55 -0.54 -0.41
C MET A 42 -16.78 -1.45 -0.46
N ASN A 43 -17.26 -1.93 0.69
CA ASN A 43 -18.49 -2.73 0.76
C ASN A 43 -19.75 -1.88 0.59
N LYS A 44 -19.72 -0.61 1.02
CA LYS A 44 -20.87 0.29 0.89
C LYS A 44 -21.03 0.84 -0.52
N GLN A 45 -19.93 1.15 -1.21
CA GLN A 45 -19.97 1.73 -2.54
C GLN A 45 -18.68 1.51 -3.31
N THR A 46 -18.75 1.68 -4.63
CA THR A 46 -17.54 1.80 -5.46
C THR A 46 -16.75 3.03 -5.01
N ALA A 47 -15.45 2.86 -4.74
CA ALA A 47 -14.58 3.90 -4.24
C ALA A 47 -13.34 4.05 -5.11
N PHE A 48 -12.92 5.29 -5.34
CA PHE A 48 -11.61 5.62 -5.91
C PHE A 48 -10.69 6.07 -4.78
N ILE A 49 -9.61 5.33 -4.56
CA ILE A 49 -8.67 5.55 -3.44
C ILE A 49 -7.33 6.00 -4.02
N ALA A 50 -6.95 7.25 -3.75
CA ALA A 50 -5.66 7.81 -4.14
C ALA A 50 -4.67 7.74 -2.98
N VAL A 51 -3.49 7.15 -3.23
CA VAL A 51 -2.41 7.01 -2.25
C VAL A 51 -1.06 7.28 -2.89
N GLY A 52 -0.06 7.65 -2.08
CA GLY A 52 1.33 7.67 -2.53
C GLY A 52 1.84 6.26 -2.87
N ALA A 53 2.77 6.14 -3.82
CA ALA A 53 3.22 4.83 -4.32
C ALA A 53 3.85 3.94 -3.24
N GLY A 54 4.44 4.52 -2.18
CA GLY A 54 4.94 3.79 -1.02
C GLY A 54 3.88 2.98 -0.26
N HIS A 55 2.59 3.27 -0.43
CA HIS A 55 1.52 2.46 0.15
C HIS A 55 1.32 1.10 -0.55
N LEU A 56 1.95 0.88 -1.70
CA LEU A 56 1.69 -0.29 -2.56
C LEU A 56 2.78 -1.38 -2.47
N ILE A 57 3.89 -1.10 -1.79
CA ILE A 57 5.09 -1.95 -1.74
C ILE A 57 5.16 -2.82 -0.48
N ASP A 58 6.00 -3.85 -0.52
CA ASP A 58 6.27 -4.80 0.59
C ASP A 58 5.02 -5.55 1.11
N GLN A 59 5.20 -6.50 2.03
CA GLN A 59 4.18 -7.34 2.64
C GLN A 59 3.08 -6.57 3.40
N TRP A 60 3.39 -5.33 3.80
CA TRP A 60 2.47 -4.41 4.47
C TRP A 60 1.80 -3.42 3.51
N GLY A 61 2.12 -3.44 2.22
CA GLY A 61 1.46 -2.65 1.20
C GLY A 61 -0.03 -2.99 1.08
N LEU A 62 -0.85 -1.99 0.75
CA LEU A 62 -2.31 -2.13 0.64
C LEU A 62 -2.73 -3.24 -0.34
N ILE A 63 -2.02 -3.41 -1.46
CA ILE A 63 -2.28 -4.50 -2.41
C ILE A 63 -2.17 -5.86 -1.73
N ASN A 64 -1.12 -6.08 -0.95
CA ASN A 64 -0.86 -7.34 -0.27
C ASN A 64 -1.81 -7.55 0.91
N LEU A 65 -2.10 -6.50 1.69
CA LEU A 65 -3.05 -6.57 2.79
C LEU A 65 -4.49 -6.87 2.30
N LEU A 66 -4.94 -6.24 1.22
CA LEU A 66 -6.24 -6.51 0.61
C LEU A 66 -6.34 -7.96 0.11
N ARG A 67 -5.30 -8.47 -0.54
CA ARG A 67 -5.24 -9.88 -0.96
C ARG A 67 -5.30 -10.83 0.25
N LYS A 68 -4.53 -10.54 1.31
CA LYS A 68 -4.54 -11.31 2.55
C LYS A 68 -5.92 -11.29 3.24
N SER A 69 -6.68 -10.21 3.12
CA SER A 69 -8.04 -10.12 3.66
C SER A 69 -9.12 -10.68 2.73
N GLY A 70 -8.74 -11.43 1.69
CA GLY A 70 -9.67 -12.15 0.81
C GLY A 70 -10.15 -11.38 -0.43
N TYR A 71 -9.66 -10.17 -0.68
CA TYR A 71 -10.01 -9.43 -1.90
C TYR A 71 -9.24 -9.91 -3.12
N THR A 72 -9.91 -9.91 -4.26
CA THR A 72 -9.24 -10.05 -5.57
C THR A 72 -8.79 -8.68 -6.06
N VAL A 73 -7.47 -8.45 -6.09
CA VAL A 73 -6.87 -7.19 -6.55
C VAL A 73 -6.25 -7.38 -7.93
N LYS A 74 -6.82 -6.73 -8.96
CA LYS A 74 -6.37 -6.78 -10.35
C LYS A 74 -5.82 -5.42 -10.79
N PRO A 75 -4.66 -5.37 -11.48
CA PRO A 75 -4.20 -4.13 -12.09
C PRO A 75 -5.17 -3.71 -13.21
N ILE A 76 -5.36 -2.40 -13.36
CA ILE A 76 -6.04 -1.83 -14.52
C ILE A 76 -4.96 -1.39 -15.50
N ASN A 77 -4.99 -1.94 -16.71
CA ASN A 77 -4.08 -1.52 -17.76
C ASN A 77 -4.48 -0.12 -18.23
N THR A 78 -3.56 0.82 -18.11
CA THR A 78 -3.65 2.12 -18.79
C THR A 78 -2.82 2.02 -20.07
N ASN A 79 -3.45 2.24 -21.22
CA ASN A 79 -2.80 2.20 -22.54
C ASN A 79 -1.58 3.13 -22.63
#